data_AF-A0A1C4SL34-F1
#
_entry.id   AF-A0A1C4SL34-F1
#
_cell.length_a   1.000
_cell.length_b   1.000
_cell.length_c   1.000
_cell.angle_alpha   90.00
_cell.angle_beta   90.00
_cell.angle_gamma   90.00
#
_symmetry.space_group_name_H-M   'P 1'
#
loop_
_entity.id
_entity.type
_entity.pdbx_description
1 polymer ?
#
loop_
_entity_poly.entity_id
_entity_poly.type
_entity_poly.pdbx_seq_one_letter_code
_entity_poly.pdbx_strand_id
1 'polypeptide(L)'
;MLTSIRPDRDAVALAVSGLLGGLLLWLLGLHTQGGHPFSAPWVTLVPLTAMAGAELLRRNAPRAALTIGVLALVADQFTRGSLATALMFTDVMYAAVLYGAPAAARRLPVATLLVTVASTIGFLAWFRKPEALLIGLVIGLVSFVPALTGVSVRSHRAAAESA
;
A
#
# COMPACT_ATOMS: atom_id res chain seq x y z
N MET A 1 11.39 -17.54 -21.13
CA MET A 1 9.93 -17.74 -21.32
C MET A 1 9.20 -16.55 -20.72
N LEU A 2 8.76 -15.61 -21.56
CA LEU A 2 7.91 -14.49 -21.12
C LEU A 2 6.50 -15.06 -20.99
N THR A 3 6.14 -15.51 -19.79
CA THR A 3 4.75 -15.84 -19.47
C THR A 3 3.89 -14.61 -19.77
N SER A 4 2.84 -14.80 -20.56
CA SER A 4 1.89 -13.75 -20.93
C SER A 4 1.46 -12.96 -19.68
N ILE A 5 1.96 -11.73 -19.53
CA ILE A 5 1.60 -10.78 -18.47
C ILE A 5 0.20 -10.25 -18.79
N ARG A 6 -0.80 -11.12 -18.80
CA ARG A 6 -2.20 -10.68 -18.84
C ARG A 6 -2.59 -10.36 -17.40
N PRO A 7 -3.05 -9.13 -17.11
CA PRO A 7 -3.62 -8.81 -15.82
C PRO A 7 -4.86 -9.70 -15.62
N ASP A 8 -4.97 -10.26 -14.43
CA ASP A 8 -6.17 -10.97 -14.01
C ASP A 8 -7.38 -10.02 -14.03
N ARG A 9 -8.58 -10.51 -14.38
CA ARG A 9 -9.78 -9.66 -14.47
C ARG A 9 -10.06 -8.95 -13.16
N ASP A 10 -9.84 -9.65 -12.05
CA ASP A 10 -10.01 -9.11 -10.70
C ASP A 10 -8.99 -8.00 -10.40
N ALA A 11 -7.76 -8.11 -10.91
CA ALA A 11 -6.75 -7.08 -10.75
C ALA A 11 -7.10 -5.81 -11.54
N VAL A 12 -7.69 -5.96 -12.74
CA VAL A 12 -8.20 -4.82 -13.51
C VAL A 12 -9.38 -4.17 -12.81
N ALA A 13 -10.32 -4.96 -12.28
CA ALA A 13 -11.48 -4.43 -11.57
C ALA A 13 -11.05 -3.63 -10.32
N LEU A 14 -10.09 -4.14 -9.54
CA LEU A 14 -9.52 -3.41 -8.40
C LEU A 14 -8.83 -2.11 -8.85
N ALA A 15 -7.93 -2.19 -9.84
CA ALA A 15 -7.20 -1.02 -10.33
C ALA A 15 -8.15 0.08 -10.85
N VAL A 16 -9.18 -0.31 -11.62
CA VAL A 16 -10.16 0.63 -12.16
C VAL A 16 -11.04 1.21 -11.06
N SER A 17 -11.53 0.38 -10.13
CA SER A 17 -12.39 0.86 -9.04
C SER A 17 -11.63 1.75 -8.06
N GLY A 18 -10.37 1.42 -7.73
CA GLY A 18 -9.49 2.25 -6.91
C GLY A 18 -9.15 3.58 -7.60
N LEU A 19 -8.85 3.55 -8.91
CA LEU A 19 -8.61 4.76 -9.70
C LEU A 19 -9.85 5.66 -9.77
N LEU A 20 -11.02 5.09 -10.10
CA LEU A 20 -12.27 5.84 -10.20
C LEU A 20 -12.70 6.37 -8.83
N GLY A 21 -12.55 5.57 -7.77
CA GLY A 21 -12.83 5.99 -6.40
C GLY A 21 -11.89 7.13 -5.96
N GLY A 22 -10.59 7.02 -6.23
CA GLY A 22 -9.62 8.07 -5.96
C GLY A 22 -9.89 9.35 -6.75
N LEU A 23 -10.28 9.22 -8.03
CA LEU A 23 -10.67 10.36 -8.86
C LEU A 23 -11.93 11.03 -8.32
N LEU A 24 -12.93 10.25 -7.88
CA LEU A 24 -14.15 10.78 -7.27
C LEU A 24 -13.84 11.53 -5.98
N LEU A 25 -13.04 10.96 -5.08
CA LEU A 25 -12.61 11.64 -3.84
C LEU A 25 -11.88 12.95 -4.16
N TRP A 26 -10.99 12.93 -5.15
CA TRP A 26 -10.26 14.09 -5.62
C TRP A 26 -11.19 15.18 -6.17
N LEU A 27 -12.18 14.81 -7.00
CA LEU A 27 -13.20 15.72 -7.54
C LEU A 27 -14.07 16.35 -6.44
N LEU A 28 -14.34 15.60 -5.37
CA LEU A 28 -15.07 16.08 -4.19
C LEU A 28 -14.19 16.93 -3.25
N GLY A 29 -12.91 17.13 -3.55
CA GLY A 29 -11.98 17.89 -2.72
C GLY A 29 -11.57 17.17 -1.42
N LEU A 30 -11.81 15.86 -1.34
CA LEU A 30 -11.40 15.04 -0.19
C LEU A 30 -9.92 14.69 -0.32
N HIS A 31 -9.13 15.20 0.62
CA HIS A 31 -7.68 15.09 0.65
C HIS A 31 -7.24 14.63 2.05
N THR A 32 -6.19 13.82 2.12
CA THR A 32 -5.69 13.29 3.40
C THR A 32 -4.62 14.17 4.03
N GLN A 33 -4.05 15.11 3.27
CA GLN A 33 -2.96 15.99 3.68
C GLN A 33 -3.32 17.46 3.37
N GLY A 34 -2.81 18.39 4.18
CA GLY A 34 -3.02 19.84 4.00
C GLY A 34 -1.71 20.62 4.13
N GLY A 35 -1.48 21.59 3.24
CA GLY A 35 -0.32 22.50 3.32
C GLY A 35 1.02 21.90 2.88
N HIS A 36 1.10 21.38 1.64
CA HIS A 36 2.31 20.73 1.09
C HIS A 36 2.92 21.50 -0.11
N PRO A 37 4.23 21.33 -0.37
CA PRO A 37 4.97 22.09 -1.39
C PRO A 37 4.42 21.94 -2.82
N PHE A 38 3.85 20.77 -3.16
CA PHE A 38 3.17 20.57 -4.43
C PHE A 38 1.66 20.84 -4.27
N SER A 39 1.28 22.11 -4.34
CA SER A 39 -0.10 22.56 -4.12
C SER A 39 -1.04 22.35 -5.31
N ALA A 40 -0.47 22.08 -6.50
CA ALA A 40 -1.23 21.86 -7.72
C ALA A 40 -2.08 20.57 -7.60
N PRO A 41 -3.43 20.67 -7.70
CA PRO A 41 -4.33 19.56 -7.41
C PRO A 41 -4.05 18.29 -8.23
N TRP A 42 -3.62 18.44 -9.49
CA TRP A 42 -3.41 17.31 -10.40
C TRP A 42 -2.23 16.41 -10.00
N VAL A 43 -1.28 16.90 -9.19
CA VAL A 43 -0.06 16.15 -8.83
C VAL A 43 -0.42 14.90 -8.02
N THR A 44 -1.50 14.91 -7.24
CA THR A 44 -2.03 13.74 -6.51
C THR A 44 -2.52 12.61 -7.43
N LEU A 45 -2.83 12.91 -8.70
CA LEU A 45 -3.24 11.87 -9.66
C LEU A 45 -2.07 11.00 -10.13
N VAL A 46 -0.83 11.50 -10.05
CA VAL A 46 0.39 10.75 -10.42
C VAL A 46 0.64 9.55 -9.49
N PRO A 47 0.73 9.71 -8.15
CA PRO A 47 0.88 8.57 -7.25
C PRO A 47 -0.36 7.65 -7.30
N LEU A 48 -1.56 8.20 -7.46
CA LEU A 48 -2.79 7.40 -7.60
C LEU A 48 -2.75 6.48 -8.83
N THR A 49 -2.38 7.00 -9.99
CA THR A 49 -2.25 6.23 -11.23
C THR A 49 -1.11 5.21 -11.16
N ALA A 50 0.02 5.58 -10.56
CA ALA A 50 1.12 4.65 -10.32
C ALA A 50 0.71 3.49 -9.41
N MET A 51 -0.06 3.77 -8.36
CA MET A 51 -0.60 2.75 -7.46
C MET A 51 -1.60 1.83 -8.17
N ALA A 52 -2.49 2.38 -9.01
CA ALA A 52 -3.37 1.57 -9.86
C ALA A 52 -2.60 0.64 -10.79
N GLY A 53 -1.48 1.12 -11.36
CA GLY A 53 -0.56 0.28 -12.13
C GLY A 53 0.08 -0.84 -11.30
N ALA A 54 0.40 -0.57 -10.03
CA ALA A 54 0.96 -1.58 -9.11
C ALA A 54 -0.04 -2.72 -8.84
N GLU A 55 -1.33 -2.42 -8.70
CA GLU A 55 -2.37 -3.45 -8.50
C GLU A 55 -2.46 -4.44 -9.67
N LEU A 56 -2.23 -3.99 -10.91
CA LEU A 56 -2.20 -4.88 -12.08
C LEU A 56 -1.06 -5.91 -12.00
N LEU A 57 0.03 -5.58 -11.30
CA LEU A 57 1.19 -6.43 -11.12
C LEU A 57 1.09 -7.33 -9.87
N ARG A 58 0.05 -7.17 -9.04
CA ARG A 58 -0.05 -7.76 -7.70
C ARG A 58 0.10 -9.28 -7.67
N ARG A 59 -0.33 -9.99 -8.72
CA ARG A 59 -0.23 -11.45 -8.87
C ARG A 59 0.99 -11.90 -9.68
N ASN A 60 1.28 -11.21 -10.77
CA ASN A 60 2.31 -11.62 -11.74
C ASN A 60 3.73 -11.22 -11.32
N ALA A 61 3.88 -10.06 -10.68
CA ALA A 61 5.16 -9.55 -10.22
C ALA A 61 5.01 -8.83 -8.85
N PRO A 62 4.67 -9.56 -7.77
CA PRO A 62 4.33 -8.95 -6.48
C PRO A 62 5.46 -8.09 -5.87
N ARG A 63 6.73 -8.41 -6.18
CA ARG A 63 7.89 -7.59 -5.77
C ARG A 63 7.90 -6.23 -6.47
N ALA A 64 7.70 -6.22 -7.79
CA ALA A 64 7.65 -4.98 -8.55
C ALA A 64 6.43 -4.14 -8.14
N ALA A 65 5.28 -4.80 -7.96
CA ALA A 65 4.08 -4.17 -7.43
C ALA A 65 4.35 -3.48 -6.09
N LEU A 66 4.97 -4.18 -5.14
CA LEU A 66 5.28 -3.60 -3.83
C LEU A 66 6.27 -2.43 -3.93
N THR A 67 7.32 -2.53 -4.75
CA THR A 67 8.28 -1.44 -4.94
C THR A 67 7.59 -0.19 -5.52
N ILE A 68 6.78 -0.37 -6.56
CA ILE A 68 6.00 0.73 -7.16
C ILE A 68 5.01 1.30 -6.14
N GLY A 69 4.33 0.43 -5.39
CA GLY A 69 3.38 0.85 -4.35
C GLY A 69 4.04 1.66 -3.24
N VAL A 70 5.22 1.26 -2.76
CA VAL A 70 5.97 2.03 -1.75
C VAL A 70 6.37 3.40 -2.31
N LEU A 71 6.90 3.44 -3.54
CA LEU A 71 7.29 4.70 -4.18
C LEU A 71 6.08 5.62 -4.38
N ALA A 72 4.95 5.07 -4.82
CA ALA A 72 3.71 5.81 -5.01
C ALA A 72 3.15 6.33 -3.68
N LEU A 73 3.15 5.53 -2.62
CA LEU A 73 2.71 5.94 -1.29
C LEU A 73 3.61 7.05 -0.72
N VAL A 74 4.93 6.91 -0.86
CA VAL A 74 5.87 7.95 -0.43
C VAL A 74 5.69 9.23 -1.23
N ALA A 75 5.51 9.12 -2.55
CA ALA A 75 5.22 10.28 -3.41
C ALA A 75 3.91 10.97 -3.01
N ASP A 76 2.88 10.20 -2.64
CA ASP A 76 1.58 10.71 -2.20
C ASP A 76 1.68 11.64 -0.99
N GLN A 77 2.61 11.36 -0.06
CA GLN A 77 2.89 12.20 1.12
C GLN A 77 3.46 13.60 0.78
N PHE A 78 3.95 13.80 -0.44
CA PHE A 78 4.41 15.12 -0.90
C PHE A 78 3.30 15.90 -1.64
N THR A 79 2.13 15.28 -1.84
CA THR A 79 0.97 15.90 -2.50
C THR A 79 -0.11 16.24 -1.47
N ARG A 80 -1.34 16.51 -1.93
CA ARG A 80 -2.52 16.61 -1.05
C ARG A 80 -2.95 15.27 -0.44
N GLY A 81 -2.32 14.18 -0.87
CA GLY A 81 -2.58 12.83 -0.41
C GLY A 81 -3.93 12.28 -0.89
N SER A 82 -4.01 10.97 -1.01
CA SER A 82 -5.18 10.26 -1.48
C SER A 82 -5.46 9.05 -0.59
N LEU A 83 -6.67 9.03 0.00
CA LEU A 83 -7.13 7.88 0.78
C LEU A 83 -7.17 6.62 -0.09
N ALA A 84 -7.56 6.75 -1.36
CA ALA A 84 -7.55 5.65 -2.30
C ALA A 84 -6.15 5.07 -2.50
N THR A 85 -5.11 5.90 -2.63
CA THR A 85 -3.72 5.43 -2.75
C THR A 85 -3.31 4.61 -1.53
N ALA A 86 -3.63 5.07 -0.32
CA ALA A 86 -3.34 4.32 0.90
C ALA A 86 -4.10 2.98 0.98
N LEU A 87 -5.38 2.97 0.59
CA LEU A 87 -6.20 1.75 0.58
C LEU A 87 -5.70 0.74 -0.45
N MET A 88 -5.40 1.17 -1.67
CA MET A 88 -4.84 0.33 -2.74
C MET A 88 -3.48 -0.25 -2.33
N PHE A 89 -2.65 0.53 -1.62
CA PHE A 89 -1.39 0.01 -1.07
C PHE A 89 -1.60 -1.15 -0.10
N THR A 90 -2.68 -1.14 0.68
CA THR A 90 -2.97 -2.27 1.59
C THR A 90 -3.22 -3.58 0.82
N ASP A 91 -3.94 -3.54 -0.32
CA ASP A 91 -4.11 -4.70 -1.19
C ASP A 91 -2.77 -5.14 -1.80
N VAL A 92 -1.96 -4.19 -2.28
CA VAL A 92 -0.63 -4.50 -2.83
C VAL A 92 0.27 -5.15 -1.78
N MET A 93 0.27 -4.67 -0.54
CA MET A 93 1.03 -5.26 0.57
C MET A 93 0.54 -6.67 0.90
N TYR A 94 -0.78 -6.85 1.01
CA TYR A 94 -1.41 -8.15 1.22
C TYR A 94 -1.02 -9.13 0.10
N ALA A 95 -1.15 -8.72 -1.15
CA ALA A 95 -0.81 -9.52 -2.32
C ALA A 95 0.69 -9.85 -2.39
N ALA A 96 1.56 -8.92 -2.00
CA ALA A 96 3.01 -9.14 -1.92
C ALA A 96 3.39 -10.22 -0.92
N VAL A 97 2.68 -10.33 0.20
CA VAL A 97 2.87 -11.40 1.18
C VAL A 97 2.24 -12.72 0.72
N LEU A 98 1.00 -12.66 0.23
CA LEU A 98 0.22 -13.83 -0.14
C LEU A 98 0.81 -14.55 -1.36
N TYR A 99 1.05 -13.80 -2.45
CA TYR A 99 1.52 -14.34 -3.73
C TYR A 99 3.05 -14.27 -3.89
N GLY A 100 3.75 -13.54 -3.03
CA GLY A 100 5.20 -13.41 -3.09
C GLY A 100 5.97 -14.67 -2.67
N ALA A 101 7.29 -14.59 -2.83
CA ALA A 101 8.20 -15.66 -2.41
C ALA A 101 8.04 -15.99 -0.91
N PRO A 102 8.34 -17.23 -0.48
CA PRO A 102 8.25 -17.61 0.94
C PRO A 102 9.06 -16.70 1.89
N ALA A 103 10.17 -16.15 1.40
CA ALA A 103 10.95 -15.17 2.13
C ALA A 103 10.19 -13.86 2.40
N ALA A 104 9.33 -13.41 1.46
CA ALA A 104 8.54 -12.19 1.62
C ALA A 104 7.52 -12.35 2.76
N ALA A 105 6.87 -13.52 2.88
CA ALA A 105 5.93 -13.78 3.95
C ALA A 105 6.56 -13.78 5.36
N ARG A 106 7.85 -14.07 5.47
CA ARG A 106 8.57 -13.97 6.76
C ARG A 106 9.15 -12.58 7.01
N ARG A 107 9.67 -11.92 5.97
CA ARG A 107 10.39 -10.65 6.10
C ARG A 107 9.47 -9.44 6.15
N LEU A 108 8.38 -9.40 5.38
CA LEU A 108 7.52 -8.22 5.29
C LEU A 108 6.79 -7.88 6.59
N PRO A 109 6.21 -8.83 7.36
CA PRO A 109 5.62 -8.50 8.66
C PRO A 109 6.66 -7.92 9.64
N VAL A 110 7.86 -8.50 9.68
CA VAL A 110 8.94 -7.99 10.54
C VAL A 110 9.39 -6.61 10.10
N ALA A 111 9.61 -6.41 8.79
CA ALA A 111 10.03 -5.13 8.25
C ALA A 111 8.99 -4.03 8.48
N THR A 112 7.70 -4.31 8.23
CA THR A 112 6.61 -3.34 8.45
C THR A 112 6.40 -3.03 9.93
N LEU A 113 6.56 -4.01 10.82
CA LEU A 113 6.56 -3.77 12.27
C LEU A 113 7.73 -2.87 12.70
N LEU A 114 8.95 -3.16 12.24
CA LEU A 114 10.12 -2.34 12.55
C LEU A 114 9.97 -0.92 12.02
N VAL A 115 9.50 -0.75 10.79
CA VAL A 115 9.20 0.57 10.20
C VAL A 115 8.14 1.30 11.01
N THR A 116 7.09 0.61 11.46
CA THR A 116 6.05 1.18 12.30
C THR A 116 6.62 1.68 13.62
N VAL A 117 7.36 0.84 14.35
CA VAL A 117 7.97 1.20 15.64
C VAL A 117 8.99 2.32 15.48
N ALA A 118 9.89 2.22 14.50
CA ALA A 118 10.90 3.24 14.24
C ALA A 118 10.28 4.59 13.87
N SER A 119 9.24 4.59 13.03
CA SER A 119 8.51 5.82 12.66
C SER A 119 7.78 6.41 13.86
N THR A 120 7.13 5.57 14.68
CA THR A 120 6.43 6.00 15.89
C THR A 120 7.38 6.70 16.85
N ILE A 121 8.51 6.06 17.16
CA ILE A 121 9.53 6.61 18.07
C ILE A 121 10.15 7.86 17.46
N GLY A 122 10.49 7.83 16.17
CA GLY A 122 11.09 8.97 15.46
C GLY A 122 10.19 10.20 15.47
N PHE A 123 8.92 10.06 15.10
CA PHE A 123 7.98 11.18 15.11
C PHE A 123 7.62 11.65 16.52
N LEU A 124 7.48 10.74 17.49
CA LEU A 124 7.26 11.11 18.88
C LEU A 124 8.45 11.89 19.45
N ALA A 125 9.67 11.46 19.18
CA ALA A 125 10.89 12.16 19.61
C ALA A 125 11.02 13.54 18.92
N TRP A 126 10.62 13.63 17.65
CA TRP A 126 10.69 14.86 16.86
C TRP A 126 9.66 15.90 17.30
N PHE A 127 8.38 15.53 17.27
CA PHE A 127 7.28 16.46 17.57
C PHE A 127 7.04 16.64 19.08
N ARG A 128 7.44 15.67 19.91
CA ARG A 128 7.24 15.62 21.37
C ARG A 128 5.79 15.86 21.78
N LYS A 129 4.87 15.32 20.99
CA LYS A 129 3.43 15.47 21.11
C LYS A 129 2.77 14.10 21.08
N PRO A 130 1.78 13.81 21.95
CA PRO A 130 1.14 12.50 21.98
C PRO A 130 0.46 12.14 20.66
N GLU A 131 0.00 13.13 19.89
CA GLU A 131 -0.63 12.94 18.58
C GLU A 131 0.32 12.29 17.55
N ALA A 132 1.64 12.40 17.73
CA ALA A 132 2.62 11.74 16.86
C ALA A 132 2.52 10.20 16.90
N LEU A 133 1.96 9.63 17.98
CA LEU A 133 1.68 8.19 18.05
C LEU A 133 0.67 7.74 16.99
N LEU A 134 -0.25 8.62 16.58
CA LEU A 134 -1.24 8.32 15.55
C LEU A 134 -0.59 8.09 14.17
N ILE A 135 0.55 8.75 13.90
CA ILE A 135 1.30 8.54 12.66
C ILE A 135 1.80 7.10 12.60
N GLY A 136 2.39 6.63 13.71
CA GLY A 136 2.79 5.25 13.90
C GLY A 136 1.64 4.26 13.71
N LEU A 137 0.51 4.53 14.36
CA LEU A 137 -0.70 3.72 14.25
C LEU A 137 -1.17 3.59 12.79
N VAL A 138 -1.24 4.70 12.05
CA VAL A 138 -1.65 4.70 10.64
C VAL A 138 -0.66 3.91 9.78
N ILE A 139 0.65 4.09 9.98
CA ILE A 139 1.68 3.32 9.28
C ILE A 139 1.49 1.82 9.53
N GLY A 140 1.26 1.42 10.78
CA GLY A 140 1.02 0.03 11.16
C GLY A 140 -0.26 -0.53 10.51
N LEU A 141 -1.34 0.25 10.51
CA LEU A 141 -2.62 -0.16 9.92
C LEU A 141 -2.51 -0.37 8.40
N VAL A 142 -1.79 0.52 7.72
CA VAL A 142 -1.65 0.50 6.25
C VAL A 142 -0.60 -0.52 5.77
N SER A 143 0.35 -0.92 6.62
CA SER A 143 1.45 -1.81 6.21
C SER A 143 1.48 -3.15 6.96
N PHE A 144 1.47 -3.13 8.29
CA PHE A 144 1.65 -4.32 9.11
C PHE A 144 0.41 -5.22 9.12
N VAL A 145 -0.79 -4.63 9.23
CA VAL A 145 -2.06 -5.38 9.23
C VAL A 145 -2.26 -6.19 7.94
N PRO A 146 -2.20 -5.60 6.72
CA PRO A 146 -2.34 -6.37 5.50
C PRO A 146 -1.21 -7.41 5.32
N ALA A 147 -0.01 -7.14 5.83
CA ALA A 147 1.08 -8.11 5.82
C ALA A 147 0.76 -9.32 6.72
N LEU A 148 0.23 -9.12 7.93
CA LEU A 148 -0.21 -10.21 8.81
C LEU A 148 -1.36 -11.00 8.18
N THR A 149 -2.37 -10.31 7.65
CA THR A 149 -3.49 -10.97 6.96
C THR A 149 -3.01 -11.84 5.82
N GLY A 150 -2.05 -11.36 5.02
CA GLY A 150 -1.45 -12.13 3.94
C GLY A 150 -0.77 -13.42 4.44
N VAL A 151 -0.07 -13.37 5.58
CA VAL A 151 0.57 -14.55 6.18
C VAL A 151 -0.49 -15.55 6.64
N SER A 152 -1.52 -15.11 7.37
CA SER A 152 -2.57 -15.96 7.89
C SER A 152 -3.32 -16.70 6.78
N VAL A 153 -3.73 -15.98 5.73
CA VAL A 153 -4.41 -16.58 4.57
C VAL A 153 -3.48 -17.58 3.86
N ARG A 154 -2.20 -17.23 3.69
CA ARG A 154 -1.21 -18.14 3.09
C ARG A 154 -1.04 -19.42 3.90
N SER A 155 -0.97 -19.32 5.23
CA SER A 155 -0.84 -20.51 6.10
C SER A 155 -2.08 -21.39 6.07
N HIS A 156 -3.28 -20.80 6.06
CA HIS A 156 -4.52 -21.57 5.94
C HIS A 156 -4.61 -22.30 4.60
N ARG A 157 -4.21 -21.64 3.50
CA ARG A 157 -4.16 -22.26 2.19
C ARG A 157 -3.19 -23.44 2.14
N ALA A 158 -1.98 -23.26 2.68
CA ALA A 158 -0.98 -24.33 2.73
C ALA A 158 -1.46 -25.53 3.56
N ALA A 159 -2.13 -25.28 4.69
CA ALA A 159 -2.71 -26.34 5.52
C ALA A 159 -3.80 -27.13 4.77
N ALA A 160 -4.67 -26.43 4.04
CA ALA A 160 -5.73 -27.05 3.24
C ALA A 160 -5.19 -27.87 2.05
N GLU A 161 -4.07 -27.44 1.43
CA GLU A 161 -3.43 -28.18 0.34
C GLU A 161 -2.66 -29.43 0.83
N SER A 162 -2.37 -29.53 2.13
CA SER A 162 -1.63 -30.65 2.75
C SER A 162 -2.50 -31.68 3.47
N ALA A 163 -3.81 -31.45 3.57
CA ALA A 163 -4.80 -32.33 4.21
C ALA A 163 -5.46 -33.25 3.18
#